data_AF-A0A210VZH8-F1
#
_entry.id   AF-A0A210VZH8-F1
#
_cell.length_a   1.000
_cell.length_b   1.000
_cell.length_c   1.000
_cell.angle_alpha   90.00
_cell.angle_beta   90.00
_cell.angle_gamma   90.00
#
_symmetry.space_group_name_H-M   'P 1'
#
loop_
_entity.id
_entity.type
_entity.pdbx_description
1 polymer ?
#
loop_
_entity_poly.entity_id
_entity_poly.type
_entity_poly.pdbx_seq_one_letter_code
_entity_poly.pdbx_strand_id
1 'polypeptide(L)'
;MNAGNPDAAAHNAGDEHSYADFLHGLQARFEARLKEGGDQVFDTTATGLFDDYLAALPAELRQRHTCSCCQNFVRRFGGLVTLAADGRQTPLLWGDDAPGIHRAGVAAMAAAVRRATVRGVFLATPAVWGRPQAGGHPHMHVTVPQALQFKRTLLTAGQKMAERREDFSTMERALGDFHSAHVATALQLLRSDQLYSAERVLGQAEFLHQLHTDRAQARSPQAADNILWRAIASAPAGFCHPRSSMIGTLLEDIAAGKSYADVSRAFAAKMHPLRYQRPQAAPTAGGIAQAEKVFEQLGLAPALPRRMARFEEVPKTWTPRRREPAPRTGSGLFAHVLPKGAAQPKSGMATPAITMTLQKFVRTIIPTAEQIEVQIRATANPFIGITTAVNEDAPRLFQWDHPFSWYVWSGGSPAAQFGLSEGWVSVAGITRLPARWDDDGERFKHQGDGIILLLDGARETRNVGAALFPSLLRAELHGVRATVEAHSNAVTMAGLAEGSAVGIDLRDQGNAYPASLRVVSNGWTQAYTIDRWD
;
A
#
# COMPACT_ATOMS: atom_id res chain seq x y z
N MET A 1 0.31 56.52 46.61
CA MET A 1 0.06 55.08 46.47
C MET A 1 -1.43 54.91 46.24
N ASN A 2 -1.82 54.75 44.98
CA ASN A 2 -3.22 54.63 44.60
C ASN A 2 -3.63 53.18 44.93
N ALA A 3 -4.51 53.00 45.94
CA ALA A 3 -5.04 51.70 46.28
C ALA A 3 -5.87 51.22 45.08
N GLY A 4 -5.33 50.27 44.31
CA GLY A 4 -6.02 49.64 43.19
C GLY A 4 -7.33 49.02 43.70
N ASN A 5 -8.41 49.25 42.97
CA ASN A 5 -9.74 48.75 43.30
C ASN A 5 -9.71 47.20 43.45
N PRO A 6 -9.96 46.63 44.63
CA PRO A 6 -9.90 45.19 44.87
C PRO A 6 -10.92 44.40 44.03
N ASP A 7 -12.05 45.01 43.66
CA ASP A 7 -13.05 44.38 42.78
C ASP A 7 -12.52 44.21 41.35
N ALA A 8 -11.74 45.18 40.83
CA ALA A 8 -11.15 45.08 39.50
C ALA A 8 -10.06 43.99 39.44
N ALA A 9 -9.34 43.78 40.55
CA ALA A 9 -8.35 42.71 40.68
C ALA A 9 -9.02 41.32 40.82
N ALA A 10 -10.12 41.21 41.58
CA ALA A 10 -10.89 39.99 41.74
C ALA A 10 -11.62 39.58 40.44
N HIS A 11 -12.21 40.54 39.71
CA HIS A 11 -12.79 40.30 38.39
C HIS A 11 -11.75 39.90 37.35
N ASN A 12 -10.54 40.49 37.37
CA ASN A 12 -9.44 40.07 36.50
C ASN A 12 -8.94 38.65 36.79
N ALA A 13 -8.80 38.27 38.06
CA ALA A 13 -8.37 36.92 38.44
C ALA A 13 -9.41 35.85 38.09
N GLY A 14 -10.71 36.15 38.25
CA GLY A 14 -11.80 35.25 37.86
C GLY A 14 -11.90 35.04 36.35
N ASP A 15 -11.69 36.10 35.56
CA ASP A 15 -11.66 36.03 34.09
C ASP A 15 -10.44 35.25 33.56
N GLU A 16 -9.25 35.42 34.18
CA GLU A 16 -8.05 34.67 33.80
C GLU A 16 -8.17 33.17 34.10
N HIS A 17 -8.76 32.81 35.25
CA HIS A 17 -9.04 31.41 35.60
C HIS A 17 -10.08 30.80 34.64
N SER A 18 -11.16 31.53 34.35
CA SER A 18 -12.20 31.11 33.39
C SER A 18 -11.64 30.89 31.98
N TYR A 19 -10.67 31.70 31.54
CA TYR A 19 -10.03 31.52 30.24
C TYR A 19 -9.07 30.33 30.21
N ALA A 20 -8.32 30.10 31.29
CA ALA A 20 -7.43 28.94 31.42
C ALA A 20 -8.21 27.62 31.36
N ASP A 21 -9.35 27.54 32.06
CA ASP A 21 -10.24 26.38 32.04
C ASP A 21 -10.83 26.17 30.63
N PHE A 22 -11.23 27.25 29.97
CA PHE A 22 -11.72 27.19 28.59
C PHE A 22 -10.64 26.66 27.62
N LEU A 23 -9.40 27.15 27.74
CA LEU A 23 -8.29 26.71 26.90
C LEU A 23 -7.95 25.24 27.16
N HIS A 24 -7.91 24.81 28.42
CA HIS A 24 -7.68 23.41 28.78
C HIS A 24 -8.78 22.51 28.20
N GLY A 25 -10.05 22.89 28.36
CA GLY A 25 -11.18 22.15 27.79
C GLY A 25 -11.12 22.06 26.27
N LEU A 26 -10.69 23.13 25.59
CA LEU A 26 -10.45 23.12 24.14
C LEU A 26 -9.38 22.11 23.73
N GLN A 27 -8.25 22.06 24.44
CA GLN A 27 -7.15 21.14 24.15
C GLN A 27 -7.54 19.69 24.42
N ALA A 28 -8.15 19.40 25.57
CA ALA A 28 -8.61 18.06 25.92
C ALA A 28 -9.65 17.54 24.90
N ARG A 29 -10.56 18.41 24.44
CA ARG A 29 -11.56 18.06 23.43
C ARG A 29 -10.93 17.74 22.09
N PHE A 30 -9.97 18.55 21.64
CA PHE A 30 -9.24 18.28 20.40
C PHE A 30 -8.62 16.88 20.43
N GLU A 31 -7.93 16.52 21.50
CA GLU A 31 -7.33 15.19 21.64
C GLU A 31 -8.37 14.06 21.67
N ALA A 32 -9.47 14.25 22.41
CA ALA A 32 -10.54 13.25 22.49
C ALA A 32 -11.22 13.02 21.12
N ARG A 33 -11.51 14.09 20.38
CA ARG A 33 -12.16 14.02 19.07
C ARG A 33 -11.30 13.34 18.01
N LEU A 34 -9.99 13.50 18.06
CA LEU A 34 -9.09 12.81 17.13
C LEU A 34 -9.09 11.29 17.37
N LYS A 35 -9.08 10.86 18.63
CA LYS A 35 -9.19 9.45 19.01
C LYS A 35 -10.50 8.83 18.54
N GLU A 36 -11.62 9.54 18.68
CA GLU A 36 -12.94 9.09 18.21
C GLU A 36 -13.06 9.09 16.68
N GLY A 37 -12.47 10.09 16.02
CA GLY A 37 -12.59 10.35 14.58
C GLY A 37 -11.60 9.59 13.70
N GLY A 38 -10.73 8.75 14.26
CA GLY A 38 -9.76 7.96 13.51
C GLY A 38 -8.67 8.78 12.81
N ASP A 39 -8.21 9.85 13.45
CA ASP A 39 -7.13 10.72 12.96
C ASP A 39 -7.36 11.32 11.57
N GLN A 40 -8.60 11.65 11.21
CA GLN A 40 -8.93 12.39 9.99
C GLN A 40 -9.67 13.67 10.31
N VAL A 41 -9.20 14.78 9.71
CA VAL A 41 -9.76 16.11 9.92
C VAL A 41 -10.21 16.70 8.59
N PHE A 42 -11.36 17.37 8.62
CA PHE A 42 -12.00 17.94 7.44
C PHE A 42 -12.31 19.41 7.68
N ASP A 43 -12.24 20.18 6.61
CA ASP A 43 -12.55 21.60 6.59
C ASP A 43 -13.97 21.83 6.06
N THR A 44 -14.63 22.89 6.53
CA THR A 44 -16.02 23.20 6.19
C THR A 44 -16.14 24.59 5.54
N THR A 45 -17.34 24.90 5.07
CA THR A 45 -17.70 26.23 4.56
C THR A 45 -18.00 27.25 5.68
N ALA A 46 -17.84 26.89 6.95
CA ALA A 46 -18.10 27.78 8.07
C ALA A 46 -17.20 29.02 8.03
N THR A 47 -17.81 30.20 8.15
CA THR A 47 -17.13 31.51 8.20
C THR A 47 -17.79 32.38 9.27
N GLY A 48 -17.19 33.52 9.63
CA GLY A 48 -17.76 34.44 10.63
C GLY A 48 -17.73 33.94 12.09
N LEU A 49 -17.15 32.76 12.36
CA LEU A 49 -17.22 32.10 13.67
C LEU A 49 -16.74 32.95 14.84
N PHE A 50 -15.68 33.75 14.65
CA PHE A 50 -15.16 34.60 15.74
C PHE A 50 -16.10 35.77 16.04
N ASP A 51 -16.78 36.30 15.02
CA ASP A 51 -17.76 37.37 15.18
C ASP A 51 -19.01 36.86 15.90
N ASP A 52 -19.46 35.64 15.57
CA ASP A 52 -20.53 34.94 16.29
C ASP A 52 -20.17 34.73 17.77
N TYR A 53 -18.92 34.35 18.05
CA TYR A 53 -18.41 34.20 19.42
C TYR A 53 -18.45 35.53 20.18
N LEU A 54 -17.95 36.62 19.58
CA LEU A 54 -17.96 37.94 20.23
C LEU A 54 -19.38 38.48 20.43
N ALA A 55 -20.27 38.29 19.46
CA ALA A 55 -21.66 38.75 19.55
C ALA A 55 -22.42 38.09 20.72
N ALA A 56 -22.09 36.83 21.03
CA ALA A 56 -22.69 36.07 22.12
C ALA A 56 -22.14 36.44 23.52
N LEU A 57 -21.06 37.20 23.61
CA LEU A 57 -20.55 37.71 24.89
C LEU A 57 -21.35 38.95 25.36
N PRO A 58 -21.44 39.18 26.68
CA PRO A 58 -21.91 40.45 27.24
C PRO A 58 -21.18 41.64 26.60
N ALA A 59 -21.93 42.72 26.31
CA ALA A 59 -21.44 43.84 25.50
C ALA A 59 -20.16 44.46 26.08
N GLU A 60 -20.09 44.57 27.39
CA GLU A 60 -18.98 45.09 28.17
C GLU A 60 -17.69 44.24 28.07
N LEU A 61 -17.80 42.95 27.73
CA LEU A 61 -16.67 42.03 27.62
C LEU A 61 -16.13 41.89 26.19
N ARG A 62 -16.85 42.35 25.16
CA ARG A 62 -16.50 42.12 23.75
C ARG A 62 -15.17 42.75 23.36
N GLN A 63 -14.94 44.01 23.75
CA GLN A 63 -13.69 44.71 23.44
C GLN A 63 -12.48 44.01 24.06
N ARG A 64 -12.62 43.52 25.30
CA ARG A 64 -11.57 42.77 26.01
C ARG A 64 -11.24 41.44 25.33
N HIS A 65 -12.22 40.79 24.72
CA HIS A 65 -12.06 39.51 24.03
C HIS A 65 -11.73 39.64 22.54
N THR A 66 -11.60 40.87 22.03
CA THR A 66 -11.18 41.13 20.66
C THR A 66 -9.67 40.90 20.53
N CYS A 67 -9.29 39.67 20.19
CA CYS A 67 -7.90 39.24 20.09
C CYS A 67 -7.56 38.72 18.68
N SER A 68 -6.56 39.33 18.03
CA SER A 68 -6.11 38.93 16.69
C SER A 68 -5.51 37.52 16.64
N CYS A 69 -4.86 37.07 17.73
CA CYS A 69 -4.32 35.70 17.82
C CYS A 69 -5.45 34.66 17.84
N CYS A 70 -6.46 34.86 18.70
CA CYS A 70 -7.64 34.01 18.79
C CYS A 70 -8.47 34.07 17.50
N GLN A 71 -8.67 35.26 16.91
CA GLN A 71 -9.37 35.41 15.65
C GLN A 71 -8.67 34.64 14.52
N ASN A 72 -7.34 34.71 14.42
CA ASN A 72 -6.59 33.96 13.41
C ASN A 72 -6.72 32.44 13.62
N PHE A 73 -6.65 31.99 14.88
CA PHE A 73 -6.87 30.58 15.23
C PHE A 73 -8.28 30.12 14.80
N VAL A 74 -9.33 30.84 15.21
CA VAL A 74 -10.72 30.50 14.87
C VAL A 74 -10.95 30.55 13.35
N ARG A 75 -10.39 31.54 12.65
CA ARG A 75 -10.49 31.63 11.19
C ARG A 75 -9.88 30.44 10.47
N ARG A 76 -8.75 29.92 10.96
CA ARG A 76 -8.02 28.83 10.29
C ARG A 76 -8.48 27.43 10.69
N PHE A 77 -8.88 27.26 11.95
CA PHE A 77 -9.11 25.93 12.54
C PHE A 77 -10.51 25.78 13.12
N GLY A 78 -11.26 26.87 13.30
CA GLY A 78 -12.58 26.84 13.90
C GLY A 78 -13.63 26.13 13.06
N GLY A 79 -13.46 26.08 11.74
CA GLY A 79 -14.36 25.36 10.82
C GLY A 79 -14.13 23.85 10.76
N LEU A 80 -13.17 23.29 11.51
CA LEU A 80 -12.75 21.91 11.35
C LEU A 80 -13.71 20.91 12.03
N VAL A 81 -13.88 19.75 11.40
CA VAL A 81 -14.73 18.65 11.88
C VAL A 81 -14.03 17.30 11.76
N THR A 82 -14.52 16.32 12.51
CA THR A 82 -14.31 14.88 12.26
C THR A 82 -15.59 14.26 11.72
N LEU A 83 -15.45 13.17 10.97
CA LEU A 83 -16.57 12.46 10.33
C LEU A 83 -16.67 11.04 10.87
N ALA A 84 -17.84 10.69 11.41
CA ALA A 84 -18.17 9.32 11.79
C ALA A 84 -18.47 8.44 10.58
N ALA A 85 -18.56 7.12 10.79
CA ALA A 85 -18.78 6.16 9.71
C ALA A 85 -20.12 6.32 8.99
N ASP A 86 -21.15 6.80 9.69
CA ASP A 86 -22.48 7.09 9.16
C ASP A 86 -22.59 8.47 8.47
N GLY A 87 -21.47 9.19 8.32
CA GLY A 87 -21.42 10.53 7.73
C GLY A 87 -21.76 11.67 8.71
N ARG A 88 -22.02 11.36 9.99
CA ARG A 88 -22.25 12.41 11.00
C ARG A 88 -20.98 13.23 11.24
N GLN A 89 -21.09 14.53 11.04
CA GLN A 89 -20.00 15.47 11.33
C GLN A 89 -20.04 15.97 12.77
N THR A 90 -18.87 16.12 13.37
CA THR A 90 -18.70 16.63 14.73
C THR A 90 -17.66 17.75 14.74
N PRO A 91 -17.96 18.96 15.25
CA PRO A 91 -16.97 20.02 15.41
C PRO A 91 -15.75 19.53 16.18
N LEU A 92 -14.56 19.79 15.63
CA LEU A 92 -13.31 19.32 16.21
C LEU A 92 -12.97 20.07 17.50
N LEU A 93 -13.18 21.38 17.51
CA LEU A 93 -12.72 22.26 18.60
C LEU A 93 -13.84 22.69 19.56
N TRP A 94 -15.10 22.63 19.14
CA TRP A 94 -16.22 23.25 19.86
C TRP A 94 -17.15 22.20 20.47
N GLY A 95 -17.56 22.42 21.71
CA GLY A 95 -18.45 21.53 22.44
C GLY A 95 -19.35 22.31 23.40
N ASP A 96 -20.36 21.63 23.93
CA ASP A 96 -21.38 22.23 24.79
C ASP A 96 -20.90 22.38 26.25
N ASP A 97 -19.64 22.03 26.51
CA ASP A 97 -18.95 21.96 27.81
C ASP A 97 -18.10 23.21 28.13
N ALA A 98 -18.15 24.26 27.31
CA ALA A 98 -17.37 25.48 27.56
C ALA A 98 -17.78 26.17 28.88
N PRO A 99 -16.80 26.64 29.69
CA PRO A 99 -17.06 27.22 31.00
C PRO A 99 -17.51 28.69 30.92
N GLY A 100 -18.21 29.12 31.96
CA GLY A 100 -18.52 30.52 32.24
C GLY A 100 -19.09 31.31 31.06
N ILE A 101 -18.54 32.52 30.87
CA ILE A 101 -18.96 33.49 29.85
C ILE A 101 -18.75 32.97 28.41
N HIS A 102 -17.89 31.98 28.20
CA HIS A 102 -17.57 31.47 26.86
C HIS A 102 -18.62 30.49 26.33
N ARG A 103 -19.50 29.95 27.19
CA ARG A 103 -20.48 28.92 26.82
C ARG A 103 -21.34 29.30 25.62
N ALA A 104 -21.95 30.49 25.66
CA ALA A 104 -22.85 30.93 24.61
C ALA A 104 -22.14 31.10 23.26
N GLY A 105 -20.95 31.72 23.26
CA GLY A 105 -20.16 31.92 22.05
C GLY A 105 -19.62 30.61 21.45
N VAL A 106 -19.18 29.68 22.28
CA VAL A 106 -18.72 28.36 21.81
C VAL A 106 -19.89 27.55 21.26
N ALA A 107 -21.06 27.58 21.91
CA ALA A 107 -22.26 26.92 21.40
C ALA A 107 -22.70 27.50 20.04
N ALA A 108 -22.63 28.83 19.87
CA ALA A 108 -22.91 29.50 18.60
C ALA A 108 -21.96 29.03 17.48
N MET A 109 -20.65 29.02 17.74
CA MET A 109 -19.66 28.50 16.79
C MET A 109 -19.89 27.02 16.47
N ALA A 110 -20.14 26.18 17.49
CA ALA A 110 -20.42 24.76 17.30
C ALA A 110 -21.64 24.53 16.41
N ALA A 111 -22.71 25.30 16.64
CA ALA A 111 -23.92 25.22 15.83
C ALA A 111 -23.69 25.66 14.38
N ALA A 112 -22.91 26.73 14.15
CA ALA A 112 -22.54 27.17 12.81
C ALA A 112 -21.72 26.11 12.06
N VAL A 113 -20.72 25.51 12.71
CA VAL A 113 -19.90 24.44 12.13
C VAL A 113 -20.74 23.19 11.83
N ARG A 114 -21.66 22.79 12.73
CA ARG A 114 -22.55 21.64 12.51
C ARG A 114 -23.46 21.82 11.29
N ARG A 115 -23.84 23.06 10.93
CA ARG A 115 -24.66 23.36 9.74
C ARG A 115 -23.84 23.54 8.46
N ALA A 116 -22.54 23.77 8.55
CA ALA A 116 -21.69 23.98 7.39
C ALA A 116 -21.44 22.69 6.61
N THR A 117 -21.17 22.82 5.33
CA THR A 117 -20.85 21.71 4.42
C THR A 117 -19.35 21.42 4.48
N VAL A 118 -18.97 20.15 4.50
CA VAL A 118 -17.56 19.75 4.34
C VAL A 118 -17.11 20.05 2.92
N ARG A 119 -15.97 20.76 2.79
CA ARG A 119 -15.40 21.16 1.51
C ARG A 119 -14.07 20.47 1.17
N GLY A 120 -13.52 19.69 2.09
CA GLY A 120 -12.34 18.89 1.82
C GLY A 120 -11.61 18.37 3.05
N VAL A 121 -10.64 17.50 2.79
CA VAL A 121 -9.68 17.01 3.80
C VAL A 121 -8.79 18.17 4.25
N PHE A 122 -8.53 18.25 5.55
CA PHE A 122 -7.61 19.22 6.13
C PHE A 122 -6.27 18.57 6.48
N LEU A 123 -5.19 19.16 5.99
CA LEU A 123 -3.82 18.71 6.24
C LEU A 123 -2.96 19.90 6.66
N ALA A 124 -2.14 19.71 7.69
CA ALA A 124 -1.22 20.74 8.17
C ALA A 124 0.09 20.12 8.65
N THR A 125 1.20 20.82 8.39
CA THR A 125 2.54 20.41 8.83
C THR A 125 2.92 20.84 10.24
N PRO A 126 2.55 22.05 10.75
CA PRO A 126 2.98 22.49 12.07
C PRO A 126 2.45 21.61 13.20
N ALA A 127 3.32 21.31 14.17
CA ALA A 127 2.98 20.58 15.40
C ALA A 127 2.12 21.39 16.38
N VAL A 128 2.02 22.70 16.20
CA VAL A 128 1.17 23.60 17.01
C VAL A 128 0.29 24.42 16.07
N TRP A 129 -1.02 24.38 16.32
CA TRP A 129 -1.99 25.23 15.64
C TRP A 129 -2.36 26.40 16.55
N GLY A 130 -2.24 27.62 16.05
CA GLY A 130 -2.41 28.84 16.85
C GLY A 130 -1.10 29.38 17.39
N ARG A 131 -1.20 30.29 18.36
CA ARG A 131 -0.04 30.95 18.98
C ARG A 131 -0.16 30.82 20.49
N PRO A 132 0.57 29.91 21.15
CA PRO A 132 0.35 29.62 22.57
C PRO A 132 0.42 30.83 23.50
N GLN A 133 1.36 31.75 23.23
CA GLN A 133 1.53 32.97 24.01
C GLN A 133 1.84 34.16 23.10
N ALA A 134 1.27 35.32 23.42
CA ALA A 134 1.63 36.60 22.83
C ALA A 134 1.29 37.73 23.80
N GLY A 135 2.23 38.67 23.99
CA GLY A 135 2.06 39.78 24.94
C GLY A 135 1.91 39.34 26.40
N GLY A 136 2.53 38.20 26.78
CA GLY A 136 2.44 37.64 28.13
C GLY A 136 1.20 36.78 28.40
N HIS A 137 0.15 36.88 27.59
CA HIS A 137 -1.10 36.15 27.79
C HIS A 137 -1.19 34.88 26.93
N PRO A 138 -1.83 33.81 27.44
CA PRO A 138 -2.13 32.62 26.65
C PRO A 138 -3.22 32.90 25.61
N HIS A 139 -3.16 32.20 24.47
CA HIS A 139 -4.21 32.26 23.43
C HIS A 139 -4.64 30.86 23.00
N MET A 140 -5.75 30.79 22.26
CA MET A 140 -6.25 29.53 21.69
C MET A 140 -5.17 28.84 20.85
N HIS A 141 -4.83 27.62 21.24
CA HIS A 141 -3.90 26.78 20.52
C HIS A 141 -4.11 25.30 20.86
N VAL A 142 -3.67 24.42 19.97
CA VAL A 142 -3.64 22.97 20.19
C VAL A 142 -2.31 22.39 19.71
N THR A 143 -1.87 21.32 20.35
CA THR A 143 -0.70 20.53 19.94
C THR A 143 -1.17 19.34 19.12
N VAL A 144 -0.65 19.21 17.90
CA VAL A 144 -1.07 18.20 16.92
C VAL A 144 -0.20 16.96 17.04
N PRO A 145 -0.78 15.77 17.27
CA PRO A 145 -0.06 14.50 17.26
C PRO A 145 0.76 14.30 15.99
N GLN A 146 1.96 13.69 16.10
CA GLN A 146 2.83 13.45 14.93
C GLN A 146 2.14 12.64 13.82
N ALA A 147 1.19 11.75 14.17
CA ALA A 147 0.43 10.96 13.20
C ALA A 147 -0.42 11.82 12.25
N LEU A 148 -0.88 12.99 12.70
CA LEU A 148 -1.70 13.94 11.93
C LEU A 148 -0.88 14.99 11.19
N GLN A 149 0.40 15.10 11.51
CA GLN A 149 1.27 16.08 10.87
C GLN A 149 1.57 15.63 9.44
N PHE A 150 1.20 16.47 8.49
CA PHE A 150 1.48 16.22 7.09
C PHE A 150 2.99 16.27 6.83
N LYS A 151 3.58 15.09 6.58
CA LYS A 151 4.98 14.94 6.20
C LYS A 151 5.16 15.33 4.74
N ARG A 152 6.05 16.30 4.50
CA ARG A 152 6.39 16.72 3.15
C ARG A 152 7.11 15.59 2.43
N THR A 153 6.57 15.20 1.28
CA THR A 153 7.26 14.37 0.29
C THR A 153 7.50 15.23 -0.95
N LEU A 154 6.71 15.04 -2.01
CA LEU A 154 6.74 15.84 -3.24
C LEU A 154 5.75 17.02 -3.22
N LEU A 155 4.70 16.91 -2.42
CA LEU A 155 3.61 17.89 -2.37
C LEU A 155 3.62 18.65 -1.04
N THR A 156 3.19 19.90 -1.10
CA THR A 156 2.80 20.66 0.09
C THR A 156 1.43 20.20 0.60
N ALA A 157 1.12 20.47 1.87
CA ALA A 157 -0.19 20.17 2.44
C ALA A 157 -1.33 20.81 1.61
N GLY A 158 -1.13 22.05 1.14
CA GLY A 158 -2.07 22.75 0.27
C GLY A 158 -2.32 22.05 -1.06
N GLN A 159 -1.25 21.60 -1.73
CA GLN A 159 -1.35 20.83 -2.98
C GLN A 159 -2.04 19.48 -2.76
N LYS A 160 -1.72 18.77 -1.67
CA LYS A 160 -2.37 17.49 -1.36
C LYS A 160 -3.86 17.67 -1.05
N MET A 161 -4.24 18.72 -0.31
CA MET A 161 -5.65 19.05 -0.10
C MET A 161 -6.37 19.39 -1.40
N ALA A 162 -5.70 20.04 -2.36
CA ALA A 162 -6.26 20.30 -3.69
C ALA A 162 -6.48 19.00 -4.48
N GLU A 163 -5.50 18.10 -4.48
CA GLU A 163 -5.63 16.76 -5.07
C GLU A 163 -6.83 16.00 -4.48
N ARG A 164 -7.00 16.01 -3.15
CA ARG A 164 -8.16 15.38 -2.50
C ARG A 164 -9.50 16.00 -2.88
N ARG A 165 -9.54 17.29 -3.22
CA ARG A 165 -10.76 17.92 -3.75
C ARG A 165 -11.08 17.45 -5.16
N GLU A 166 -10.07 17.28 -6.01
CA GLU A 166 -10.26 16.71 -7.35
C GLU A 166 -10.69 15.23 -7.28
N ASP A 167 -10.14 14.47 -6.33
CA ASP A 167 -10.56 13.09 -6.04
C ASP A 167 -12.06 13.02 -5.74
N PHE A 168 -12.60 14.00 -5.00
CA PHE A 168 -14.04 14.08 -4.72
C PHE A 168 -14.86 14.23 -5.99
N SER A 169 -14.54 15.22 -6.83
CA SER A 169 -15.25 15.43 -8.08
C SER A 169 -15.14 14.24 -9.04
N THR A 170 -13.99 13.56 -9.05
CA THR A 170 -13.79 12.35 -9.86
C THR A 170 -14.67 11.20 -9.36
N MET A 171 -14.69 10.97 -8.05
CA MET A 171 -15.45 9.88 -7.44
C MET A 171 -16.96 10.12 -7.49
N GLU A 172 -17.41 11.35 -7.22
CA GLU A 172 -18.82 11.72 -7.32
C GLU A 172 -19.38 11.42 -8.73
N ARG A 173 -18.65 11.85 -9.78
CA ARG A 173 -19.01 11.58 -11.17
C ARG A 173 -19.00 10.08 -11.48
N ALA A 174 -18.01 9.35 -10.97
CA ALA A 174 -17.94 7.91 -11.19
C ALA A 174 -19.09 7.13 -10.52
N LEU A 175 -19.49 7.52 -9.32
CA LEU A 175 -20.62 6.91 -8.59
C LEU A 175 -21.97 7.22 -9.27
N GLY A 176 -22.07 8.34 -10.00
CA GLY A 176 -23.23 8.65 -10.82
C GLY A 176 -23.37 7.73 -12.04
N ASP A 177 -22.25 7.44 -12.71
CA ASP A 177 -22.24 6.68 -13.96
C ASP A 177 -22.21 5.16 -13.75
N PHE A 178 -21.50 4.70 -12.72
CA PHE A 178 -21.39 3.28 -12.38
C PHE A 178 -22.37 2.93 -11.26
N HIS A 179 -23.60 2.57 -11.61
CA HIS A 179 -24.60 2.19 -10.63
C HIS A 179 -24.20 0.97 -9.78
N SER A 180 -24.74 0.89 -8.57
CA SER A 180 -24.44 -0.17 -7.59
C SER A 180 -24.61 -1.59 -8.15
N ALA A 181 -25.59 -1.80 -9.04
CA ALA A 181 -25.81 -3.08 -9.71
C ALA A 181 -24.63 -3.47 -10.63
N HIS A 182 -24.07 -2.52 -11.39
CA HIS A 182 -22.90 -2.79 -12.23
C HIS A 182 -21.69 -3.17 -11.39
N VAL A 183 -21.48 -2.45 -10.27
CA VAL A 183 -20.38 -2.71 -9.34
C VAL A 183 -20.54 -4.08 -8.66
N ALA A 184 -21.75 -4.46 -8.26
CA ALA A 184 -22.03 -5.79 -7.69
C ALA A 184 -21.74 -6.91 -8.70
N THR A 185 -22.17 -6.77 -9.96
CA THR A 185 -21.84 -7.71 -11.04
C THR A 185 -20.34 -7.81 -11.28
N ALA A 186 -19.64 -6.67 -11.33
CA ALA A 186 -18.18 -6.65 -11.49
C ALA A 186 -17.48 -7.40 -10.34
N LEU A 187 -17.91 -7.16 -9.10
CA LEU A 187 -17.36 -7.84 -7.92
C LEU A 187 -17.61 -9.35 -7.95
N GLN A 188 -18.80 -9.79 -8.37
CA GLN A 188 -19.11 -11.21 -8.55
C GLN A 188 -18.21 -11.85 -9.61
N LEU A 189 -18.02 -11.20 -10.75
CA LEU A 189 -17.13 -11.69 -11.81
C LEU A 189 -15.67 -11.79 -11.34
N LEU A 190 -15.17 -10.76 -10.64
CA LEU A 190 -13.80 -10.74 -10.12
C LEU A 190 -13.56 -11.81 -9.04
N ARG A 191 -14.57 -12.10 -8.20
CA ARG A 191 -14.50 -13.16 -7.19
C ARG A 191 -14.68 -14.57 -7.74
N SER A 192 -15.14 -14.72 -8.98
CA SER A 192 -15.36 -16.02 -9.61
C SER A 192 -14.07 -16.71 -10.10
N ASP A 193 -12.92 -16.03 -10.01
CA ASP A 193 -11.62 -16.47 -10.51
C ASP A 193 -11.59 -16.83 -12.01
N GLN A 194 -12.59 -16.38 -12.77
CA GLN A 194 -12.68 -16.64 -14.22
C GLN A 194 -12.01 -15.54 -15.08
N LEU A 195 -11.69 -14.39 -14.49
CA LEU A 195 -11.04 -13.29 -15.19
C LEU A 195 -9.53 -13.32 -14.95
N TYR A 196 -8.76 -13.20 -16.03
CA TYR A 196 -7.29 -13.18 -15.99
C TYR A 196 -6.77 -12.04 -15.10
N SER A 197 -6.01 -12.38 -14.06
CA SER A 197 -5.41 -11.42 -13.11
C SER A 197 -6.43 -10.50 -12.41
N ALA A 198 -7.59 -11.05 -12.03
CA ALA A 198 -8.66 -10.33 -11.34
C ALA A 198 -8.23 -9.71 -10.00
N GLU A 199 -7.30 -10.35 -9.29
CA GLU A 199 -6.76 -9.93 -7.99
C GLU A 199 -6.14 -8.53 -8.02
N ARG A 200 -5.69 -8.07 -9.20
CA ARG A 200 -5.09 -6.75 -9.42
C ARG A 200 -6.07 -5.59 -9.26
N VAL A 201 -7.37 -5.85 -9.46
CA VAL A 201 -8.42 -4.82 -9.46
C VAL A 201 -9.55 -5.10 -8.46
N LEU A 202 -9.52 -6.25 -7.78
CA LEU A 202 -10.54 -6.66 -6.83
C LEU A 202 -10.73 -5.63 -5.71
N GLY A 203 -9.64 -5.13 -5.13
CA GLY A 203 -9.72 -4.13 -4.06
C GLY A 203 -10.45 -2.85 -4.48
N GLN A 204 -10.25 -2.38 -5.72
CA GLN A 204 -10.96 -1.20 -6.24
C GLN A 204 -12.46 -1.46 -6.40
N ALA A 205 -12.84 -2.67 -6.83
CA ALA A 205 -14.24 -3.06 -6.92
C ALA A 205 -14.90 -3.14 -5.54
N GLU A 206 -14.20 -3.71 -4.56
CA GLU A 206 -14.66 -3.79 -3.16
C GLU A 206 -14.82 -2.40 -2.54
N PHE A 207 -13.84 -1.53 -2.75
CA PHE A 207 -13.90 -0.13 -2.29
C PHE A 207 -15.11 0.61 -2.89
N LEU A 208 -15.34 0.50 -4.19
CA LEU A 208 -16.50 1.12 -4.84
C LEU A 208 -17.81 0.53 -4.34
N HIS A 209 -17.88 -0.80 -4.18
CA HIS A 209 -19.08 -1.48 -3.70
C HIS A 209 -19.44 -1.06 -2.27
N GLN A 210 -18.46 -1.02 -1.38
CA GLN A 210 -18.64 -0.56 -0.01
C GLN A 210 -19.11 0.90 0.01
N LEU A 211 -18.50 1.76 -0.81
CA LEU A 211 -18.86 3.17 -0.88
C LEU A 211 -20.31 3.39 -1.39
N HIS A 212 -20.77 2.61 -2.37
CA HIS A 212 -22.19 2.63 -2.76
C HIS A 212 -23.10 2.20 -1.61
N THR A 213 -22.73 1.14 -0.89
CA THR A 213 -23.51 0.59 0.22
C THR A 213 -23.64 1.62 1.35
N ASP A 214 -22.52 2.22 1.77
CA ASP A 214 -22.49 3.19 2.86
C ASP A 214 -23.29 4.45 2.50
N ARG A 215 -23.13 4.98 1.27
CA ARG A 215 -23.89 6.15 0.81
C ARG A 215 -25.38 5.88 0.71
N ALA A 216 -25.81 4.67 0.34
CA ALA A 216 -27.22 4.31 0.30
C ALA A 216 -27.87 4.27 1.69
N GLN A 217 -27.07 4.04 2.75
CA GLN A 217 -27.53 4.05 4.14
C GLN A 217 -27.48 5.44 4.79
N ALA A 218 -26.99 6.45 4.08
CA ALA A 218 -26.87 7.81 4.59
C ALA A 218 -28.25 8.41 4.90
N ARG A 219 -28.35 9.09 6.05
CA ARG A 219 -29.61 9.69 6.52
C ARG A 219 -29.97 11.00 5.80
N SER A 220 -29.03 11.58 5.07
CA SER A 220 -29.20 12.83 4.32
C SER A 220 -28.17 12.93 3.20
N PRO A 221 -28.39 13.80 2.18
CA PRO A 221 -27.39 14.08 1.14
C PRO A 221 -26.04 14.54 1.73
N GLN A 222 -26.08 15.42 2.74
CA GLN A 222 -24.87 15.86 3.44
C GLN A 222 -24.12 14.70 4.11
N ALA A 223 -24.84 13.75 4.72
CA ALA A 223 -24.20 12.57 5.29
C ALA A 223 -23.57 11.68 4.19
N ALA A 224 -24.21 11.55 3.02
CA ALA A 224 -23.66 10.80 1.89
C ALA A 224 -22.38 11.44 1.34
N ASP A 225 -22.31 12.77 1.29
CA ASP A 225 -21.10 13.50 0.87
C ASP A 225 -19.98 13.39 1.92
N ASN A 226 -20.34 13.43 3.21
CA ASN A 226 -19.40 13.22 4.29
C ASN A 226 -18.80 11.80 4.26
N ILE A 227 -19.61 10.77 3.97
CA ILE A 227 -19.12 9.40 3.75
C ILE A 227 -18.11 9.37 2.58
N LEU A 228 -18.41 10.07 1.48
CA LEU A 228 -17.50 10.16 0.34
C LEU A 228 -16.17 10.86 0.72
N TRP A 229 -16.22 11.99 1.43
CA TRP A 229 -15.02 12.65 1.93
C TRP A 229 -14.17 11.76 2.82
N ARG A 230 -14.81 11.02 3.74
CA ARG A 230 -14.15 10.06 4.62
C ARG A 230 -13.47 8.94 3.82
N ALA A 231 -14.14 8.41 2.81
CA ALA A 231 -13.57 7.39 1.94
C ALA A 231 -12.36 7.91 1.14
N ILE A 232 -12.42 9.14 0.63
CA ILE A 232 -11.30 9.78 -0.10
C ILE A 232 -10.09 10.02 0.80
N ALA A 233 -10.32 10.41 2.06
CA ALA A 233 -9.26 10.66 3.01
C ALA A 233 -8.42 9.40 3.30
N SER A 234 -9.06 8.22 3.33
CA SER A 234 -8.41 6.92 3.56
C SER A 234 -8.13 6.11 2.29
N ALA A 235 -8.56 6.58 1.12
CA ALA A 235 -8.43 5.84 -0.13
C ALA A 235 -6.96 5.54 -0.46
N PRO A 236 -6.63 4.28 -0.80
CA PRO A 236 -5.32 3.94 -1.33
C PRO A 236 -5.03 4.67 -2.64
N ALA A 237 -3.75 4.83 -2.96
CA ALA A 237 -3.33 5.55 -4.16
C ALA A 237 -3.95 4.93 -5.44
N GLY A 238 -4.60 5.76 -6.25
CA GLY A 238 -5.23 5.36 -7.50
C GLY A 238 -6.67 4.84 -7.39
N PHE A 239 -7.23 4.71 -6.19
CA PHE A 239 -8.62 4.23 -6.00
C PHE A 239 -9.66 5.31 -6.30
N CYS A 240 -9.29 6.59 -6.23
CA CYS A 240 -10.18 7.72 -6.49
C CYS A 240 -10.40 8.05 -7.98
N HIS A 241 -9.83 7.26 -8.90
CA HIS A 241 -9.97 7.50 -10.34
C HIS A 241 -10.45 6.24 -11.08
N PRO A 242 -11.65 5.73 -10.75
CA PRO A 242 -12.14 4.47 -11.29
C PRO A 242 -12.24 4.47 -12.82
N ARG A 243 -12.66 5.58 -13.45
CA ARG A 243 -12.79 5.68 -14.92
C ARG A 243 -11.47 5.50 -15.68
N SER A 244 -10.39 6.06 -15.15
CA SER A 244 -9.06 5.94 -15.77
C SER A 244 -8.34 4.66 -15.37
N SER A 245 -9.00 3.78 -14.63
CA SER A 245 -8.44 2.52 -14.15
C SER A 245 -9.08 1.32 -14.85
N MET A 246 -8.48 0.15 -14.65
CA MET A 246 -9.00 -1.08 -15.25
C MET A 246 -10.37 -1.49 -14.71
N ILE A 247 -10.72 -1.12 -13.48
CA ILE A 247 -12.08 -1.38 -12.98
C ILE A 247 -13.12 -0.55 -13.75
N GLY A 248 -12.79 0.68 -14.15
CA GLY A 248 -13.68 1.51 -14.97
C GLY A 248 -13.98 0.88 -16.32
N THR A 249 -12.98 0.33 -17.00
CA THR A 249 -13.20 -0.43 -18.24
C THR A 249 -14.17 -1.60 -18.04
N LEU A 250 -13.97 -2.39 -16.98
CA LEU A 250 -14.84 -3.53 -16.70
C LEU A 250 -16.29 -3.06 -16.44
N LEU A 251 -16.45 -1.98 -15.69
CA LEU A 251 -17.76 -1.39 -15.40
C LEU A 251 -18.43 -0.81 -16.66
N GLU A 252 -17.67 -0.18 -17.56
CA GLU A 252 -18.15 0.29 -18.86
C GLU A 252 -18.64 -0.86 -19.74
N ASP A 253 -17.90 -1.97 -19.79
CA ASP A 253 -18.28 -3.15 -20.57
C ASP A 253 -19.55 -3.82 -20.01
N ILE A 254 -19.70 -3.88 -18.68
CA ILE A 254 -20.90 -4.36 -17.99
C ILE A 254 -22.09 -3.44 -18.23
N ALA A 255 -21.90 -2.13 -18.09
CA ALA A 255 -22.94 -1.13 -18.32
C ALA A 255 -23.41 -1.11 -19.79
N ALA A 256 -22.52 -1.42 -20.74
CA ALA A 256 -22.83 -1.59 -22.15
C ALA A 256 -23.56 -2.91 -22.48
N GLY A 257 -23.80 -3.78 -21.49
CA GLY A 257 -24.51 -5.05 -21.67
C GLY A 257 -23.75 -6.09 -22.50
N LYS A 258 -22.40 -6.03 -22.51
CA LYS A 258 -21.58 -6.98 -23.26
C LYS A 258 -21.70 -8.39 -22.70
N SER A 259 -21.50 -9.38 -23.58
CA SER A 259 -21.46 -10.79 -23.17
C SER A 259 -20.25 -11.08 -22.28
N TYR A 260 -20.35 -12.09 -21.42
CA TYR A 260 -19.22 -12.53 -20.59
C TYR A 260 -17.96 -12.83 -21.42
N ALA A 261 -18.10 -13.48 -22.57
CA ALA A 261 -16.98 -13.83 -23.43
C ALA A 261 -16.25 -12.59 -23.97
N ASP A 262 -17.01 -11.54 -24.33
CA ASP A 262 -16.43 -10.29 -24.82
C ASP A 262 -15.77 -9.49 -23.70
N VAL A 263 -16.40 -9.43 -22.52
CA VAL A 263 -15.85 -8.80 -21.31
C VAL A 263 -14.54 -9.48 -20.93
N SER A 264 -14.53 -10.80 -20.82
CA SER A 264 -13.33 -11.58 -20.44
C SER A 264 -12.18 -11.36 -21.43
N ARG A 265 -12.46 -11.40 -22.74
CA ARG A 265 -11.47 -11.14 -23.79
C ARG A 265 -10.90 -9.72 -23.74
N ALA A 266 -11.77 -8.71 -23.61
CA ALA A 266 -11.36 -7.31 -23.55
C ALA A 266 -10.54 -7.01 -22.29
N PHE A 267 -10.96 -7.57 -21.15
CA PHE A 267 -10.27 -7.49 -19.88
C PHE A 267 -8.86 -8.11 -19.98
N ALA A 268 -8.75 -9.35 -20.44
CA ALA A 268 -7.46 -10.03 -20.61
C ALA A 268 -6.52 -9.26 -21.57
N ALA A 269 -7.03 -8.70 -22.67
CA ALA A 269 -6.23 -7.94 -23.62
C ALA A 269 -5.61 -6.66 -23.03
N LYS A 270 -6.30 -6.03 -22.07
CA LYS A 270 -5.83 -4.82 -21.36
C LYS A 270 -4.98 -5.17 -20.13
N MET A 271 -5.29 -6.27 -19.44
CA MET A 271 -4.52 -6.81 -18.31
C MET A 271 -3.24 -7.51 -18.73
N HIS A 272 -3.01 -7.70 -20.03
CA HIS A 272 -1.81 -8.35 -20.55
C HIS A 272 -0.54 -7.71 -19.93
N PRO A 273 0.42 -8.50 -19.39
CA PRO A 273 1.55 -7.97 -18.63
C PRO A 273 2.42 -6.96 -19.38
N LEU A 274 2.50 -7.06 -20.71
CA LEU A 274 3.24 -6.10 -21.54
C LEU A 274 2.52 -4.77 -21.78
N ARG A 275 1.26 -4.63 -21.35
CA ARG A 275 0.41 -3.45 -21.56
C ARG A 275 -0.06 -2.84 -20.25
N TYR A 276 -0.53 -3.65 -19.31
CA TYR A 276 -1.10 -3.17 -18.05
C TYR A 276 -0.08 -2.35 -17.24
N GLN A 277 -0.41 -1.09 -16.96
CA GLN A 277 0.45 -0.11 -16.28
C GLN A 277 1.83 0.12 -16.92
N ARG A 278 2.02 -0.28 -18.18
CA ARG A 278 3.26 -0.05 -18.94
C ARG A 278 3.04 1.07 -19.96
N PRO A 279 3.77 2.20 -19.87
CA PRO A 279 3.68 3.25 -20.87
C PRO A 279 4.03 2.74 -22.26
N GLN A 280 3.17 3.05 -23.22
CA GLN A 280 3.31 2.61 -24.61
C GLN A 280 4.05 3.64 -25.48
N ALA A 281 4.16 4.88 -24.99
CA ALA A 281 4.87 5.97 -25.65
C ALA A 281 6.11 6.35 -24.85
N ALA A 282 7.15 6.81 -25.56
CA ALA A 282 8.34 7.38 -24.94
C ALA A 282 7.99 8.61 -24.08
N PRO A 283 8.71 8.86 -22.98
CA PRO A 283 8.49 10.05 -22.15
C PRO A 283 8.79 11.33 -22.94
N THR A 284 8.01 12.38 -22.66
CA THR A 284 8.25 13.72 -23.24
C THR A 284 9.43 14.40 -22.54
N ALA A 285 10.04 15.42 -23.16
CA ALA A 285 11.11 16.20 -22.53
C ALA A 285 10.69 16.78 -21.16
N GLY A 286 9.46 17.28 -21.05
CA GLY A 286 8.90 17.73 -19.76
C GLY A 286 8.74 16.59 -18.75
N GLY A 287 8.34 15.40 -19.20
CA GLY A 287 8.26 14.20 -18.35
C GLY A 287 9.63 13.72 -17.84
N ILE A 288 10.68 13.91 -18.64
CA ILE A 288 12.07 13.63 -18.23
C ILE A 288 12.51 14.64 -17.16
N ALA A 289 12.37 15.94 -17.42
CA ALA A 289 12.74 16.99 -16.46
C ALA A 289 11.98 16.86 -15.11
N GLN A 290 10.69 16.48 -15.16
CA GLN A 290 9.92 16.21 -13.95
C GLN A 290 10.44 14.98 -13.20
N ALA A 291 10.85 13.93 -13.91
CA ALA A 291 11.46 12.75 -13.30
C ALA A 291 12.78 13.09 -12.60
N GLU A 292 13.66 13.86 -13.25
CA GLU A 292 14.91 14.32 -12.65
C GLU A 292 14.67 15.07 -11.33
N LYS A 293 13.74 16.04 -11.35
CA LYS A 293 13.36 16.80 -10.15
C LYS A 293 12.82 15.91 -9.03
N VAL A 294 11.95 14.95 -9.35
CA VAL A 294 11.40 14.01 -8.36
C VAL A 294 12.49 13.12 -7.77
N PHE A 295 13.39 12.61 -8.60
CA PHE A 295 14.49 11.75 -8.15
C PHE A 295 15.51 12.51 -7.30
N GLU A 296 15.81 13.76 -7.65
CA GLU A 296 16.66 14.65 -6.85
C GLU A 296 16.03 14.95 -5.49
N GLN A 297 14.77 15.38 -5.45
CA GLN A 297 14.05 15.71 -4.21
C GLN A 297 13.94 14.53 -3.24
N LEU A 298 13.84 13.31 -3.77
CA LEU A 298 13.71 12.09 -2.99
C LEU A 298 15.03 11.35 -2.78
N GLY A 299 16.14 11.85 -3.35
CA GLY A 299 17.46 11.22 -3.27
C GLY A 299 17.56 9.85 -3.93
N LEU A 300 16.71 9.53 -4.92
CA LEU A 300 16.49 8.16 -5.42
C LEU A 300 17.53 7.66 -6.44
N ALA A 301 18.45 8.50 -6.90
CA ALA A 301 19.42 8.12 -7.93
C ALA A 301 20.21 6.83 -7.60
N PRO A 302 20.67 6.58 -6.35
CA PRO A 302 21.37 5.35 -6.00
C PRO A 302 20.53 4.06 -6.13
N ALA A 303 19.19 4.16 -6.22
CA ALA A 303 18.32 3.00 -6.37
C ALA A 303 18.13 2.55 -7.83
N LEU A 304 18.52 3.37 -8.81
CA LEU A 304 18.35 3.09 -10.24
C LEU A 304 19.29 2.00 -10.77
N PRO A 305 20.59 1.93 -10.40
CA PRO A 305 21.45 0.85 -10.85
C PRO A 305 20.99 -0.49 -10.23
N ARG A 306 20.67 -1.46 -11.10
CA ARG A 306 20.14 -2.77 -10.70
C ARG A 306 21.10 -3.89 -11.07
N ARG A 307 21.06 -4.96 -10.27
CA ARG A 307 21.78 -6.21 -10.52
C ARG A 307 20.92 -7.42 -10.22
N MET A 308 21.30 -8.57 -10.76
CA MET A 308 20.76 -9.84 -10.29
C MET A 308 21.12 -10.05 -8.81
N ALA A 309 20.16 -10.56 -8.04
CA ALA A 309 20.40 -10.97 -6.67
C ALA A 309 21.17 -12.31 -6.65
N ARG A 310 21.97 -12.49 -5.61
CA ARG A 310 22.64 -13.75 -5.32
C ARG A 310 21.79 -14.59 -4.38
N PHE A 311 21.94 -15.90 -4.47
CA PHE A 311 21.20 -16.87 -3.70
C PHE A 311 21.29 -16.59 -2.20
N GLU A 312 22.49 -16.30 -1.68
CA GLU A 312 22.72 -16.01 -0.26
C GLU A 312 21.96 -14.77 0.26
N GLU A 313 21.63 -13.80 -0.60
CA GLU A 313 20.98 -12.54 -0.23
C GLU A 313 19.46 -12.66 -0.05
N VAL A 314 18.87 -13.72 -0.60
CA VAL A 314 17.41 -13.91 -0.62
C VAL A 314 16.95 -14.62 0.65
N PRO A 315 15.92 -14.15 1.38
CA PRO A 315 15.36 -14.89 2.50
C PRO A 315 14.73 -16.19 2.01
N LYS A 316 14.93 -17.29 2.76
CA LYS A 316 14.52 -18.64 2.35
C LYS A 316 13.56 -19.21 3.39
N THR A 317 12.45 -19.79 2.92
CA THR A 317 11.51 -20.54 3.75
C THR A 317 11.90 -22.02 3.86
N TRP A 318 12.73 -22.50 2.93
CA TRP A 318 13.30 -23.84 2.97
C TRP A 318 14.64 -23.89 2.25
N THR A 319 15.55 -24.75 2.75
CA THR A 319 16.81 -25.14 2.09
C THR A 319 17.01 -26.65 2.28
N PRO A 320 17.69 -27.35 1.35
CA PRO A 320 18.00 -28.76 1.50
C PRO A 320 18.70 -29.04 2.83
N ARG A 321 18.27 -30.09 3.54
CA ARG A 321 18.97 -30.57 4.73
C ARG A 321 20.15 -31.41 4.25
N ARG A 322 21.36 -30.86 4.34
CA ARG A 322 22.57 -31.65 4.07
C ARG A 322 22.62 -32.78 5.11
N ARG A 323 22.54 -34.03 4.65
CA ARG A 323 22.87 -35.18 5.48
C ARG A 323 24.36 -35.07 5.81
N GLU A 324 24.71 -34.82 7.06
CA GLU A 324 26.09 -35.00 7.49
C GLU A 324 26.48 -36.44 7.13
N PRO A 325 27.61 -36.67 6.44
CA PRO A 325 28.13 -38.00 6.32
C PRO A 325 28.26 -38.55 7.74
N ALA A 326 27.69 -39.72 8.01
CA ALA A 326 27.85 -40.36 9.31
C ALA A 326 29.34 -40.31 9.68
N PRO A 327 29.69 -39.94 10.93
CA PRO A 327 31.08 -39.85 11.33
C PRO A 327 31.76 -41.15 10.93
N ARG A 328 32.80 -41.03 10.10
CA ARG A 328 33.55 -42.19 9.60
C ARG A 328 34.06 -42.94 10.82
N THR A 329 33.42 -44.05 11.17
CA THR A 329 33.84 -44.92 12.26
C THR A 329 35.05 -45.73 11.77
N GLY A 330 36.22 -45.10 11.77
CA GLY A 330 37.48 -45.77 11.43
C GLY A 330 38.63 -44.78 11.26
N SER A 331 39.56 -44.75 12.22
CA SER A 331 40.83 -44.00 12.16
C SER A 331 41.98 -44.79 11.51
N GLY A 332 41.69 -45.93 10.89
CA GLY A 332 42.70 -46.84 10.35
C GLY A 332 43.10 -46.55 8.90
N LEU A 333 44.32 -47.00 8.53
CA LEU A 333 44.92 -46.91 7.20
C LEU A 333 44.00 -47.41 6.06
N PHE A 334 43.04 -48.29 6.35
CA PHE A 334 42.08 -48.88 5.40
C PHE A 334 40.65 -48.32 5.51
N ALA A 335 40.44 -47.19 6.19
CA ALA A 335 39.11 -46.56 6.33
C ALA A 335 38.49 -46.11 4.99
N HIS A 336 39.25 -46.20 3.89
CA HIS A 336 38.81 -45.93 2.51
C HIS A 336 38.31 -47.18 1.77
N VAL A 337 38.44 -48.37 2.35
CA VAL A 337 37.99 -49.63 1.74
C VAL A 337 36.52 -49.86 2.10
N LEU A 338 35.63 -49.72 1.12
CA LEU A 338 34.21 -50.05 1.28
C LEU A 338 34.04 -51.58 1.40
N PRO A 339 33.48 -52.11 2.50
CA PRO A 339 33.24 -53.53 2.63
C PRO A 339 32.25 -54.00 1.56
N LYS A 340 32.46 -55.22 1.05
CA LYS A 340 31.56 -55.87 0.08
C LYS A 340 30.19 -56.06 0.75
N GLY A 341 29.20 -55.27 0.33
CA GLY A 341 27.89 -55.18 0.99
C GLY A 341 27.55 -53.80 1.57
N ALA A 342 28.43 -52.78 1.43
CA ALA A 342 28.07 -51.39 1.70
C ALA A 342 26.81 -51.04 0.89
N ALA A 343 25.71 -50.80 1.60
CA ALA A 343 24.38 -50.67 1.01
C ALA A 343 24.38 -49.61 -0.09
N GLN A 344 24.24 -50.05 -1.33
CA GLN A 344 23.81 -49.13 -2.38
C GLN A 344 22.44 -48.59 -1.99
N PRO A 345 22.15 -47.30 -2.22
CA PRO A 345 20.81 -46.77 -2.04
C PRO A 345 19.86 -47.67 -2.85
N LYS A 346 18.95 -48.34 -2.16
CA LYS A 346 17.95 -49.21 -2.79
C LYS A 346 17.26 -48.36 -3.85
N SER A 347 17.34 -48.77 -5.12
CA SER A 347 16.54 -48.16 -6.18
C SER A 347 15.08 -48.29 -5.77
N GLY A 348 14.48 -47.18 -5.33
CA GLY A 348 13.10 -47.15 -4.89
C GLY A 348 12.19 -47.56 -6.04
N MET A 349 11.23 -48.43 -5.74
CA MET A 349 10.13 -48.78 -6.64
C MET A 349 9.47 -47.47 -7.11
N ALA A 350 9.32 -47.29 -8.43
CA ALA A 350 8.70 -46.10 -8.99
C ALA A 350 7.24 -46.03 -8.55
N THR A 351 6.97 -45.23 -7.53
CA THR A 351 5.64 -44.99 -6.98
C THR A 351 4.95 -43.96 -7.86
N PRO A 352 3.65 -44.12 -8.15
CA PRO A 352 2.90 -43.13 -8.94
C PRO A 352 2.96 -41.76 -8.28
N ALA A 353 2.93 -40.72 -9.09
CA ALA A 353 2.96 -39.35 -8.60
C ALA A 353 1.69 -39.04 -7.79
N ILE A 354 1.87 -38.41 -6.63
CA ILE A 354 0.74 -37.96 -5.80
C ILE A 354 0.35 -36.56 -6.26
N THR A 355 -0.89 -36.39 -6.73
CA THR A 355 -1.43 -35.08 -7.09
C THR A 355 -1.93 -34.35 -5.84
N MET A 356 -1.51 -33.09 -5.66
CA MET A 356 -2.00 -32.21 -4.61
C MET A 356 -1.76 -30.75 -4.94
N THR A 357 -2.42 -29.86 -4.21
CA THR A 357 -2.28 -28.42 -4.41
C THR A 357 -1.02 -27.89 -3.75
N LEU A 358 -0.54 -26.73 -4.20
CA LEU A 358 0.71 -26.16 -3.71
C LEU A 358 0.63 -25.84 -2.22
N GLN A 359 -0.48 -25.28 -1.75
CA GLN A 359 -0.67 -25.00 -0.32
C GLN A 359 -0.57 -26.26 0.53
N LYS A 360 -1.18 -27.37 0.08
CA LYS A 360 -1.07 -28.66 0.76
C LYS A 360 0.38 -29.16 0.74
N PHE A 361 1.05 -29.10 -0.41
CA PHE A 361 2.46 -29.51 -0.53
C PHE A 361 3.38 -28.72 0.41
N VAL A 362 3.25 -27.40 0.45
CA VAL A 362 4.00 -26.52 1.36
C VAL A 362 3.74 -26.86 2.82
N ARG A 363 2.49 -27.14 3.20
CA ARG A 363 2.13 -27.45 4.58
C ARG A 363 2.55 -28.85 5.03
N THR A 364 2.43 -29.85 4.15
CA THR A 364 2.57 -31.26 4.56
C THR A 364 3.87 -31.93 4.13
N ILE A 365 4.49 -31.49 3.02
CA ILE A 365 5.66 -32.17 2.44
C ILE A 365 6.95 -31.40 2.75
N ILE A 366 7.00 -30.11 2.41
CA ILE A 366 8.20 -29.26 2.56
C ILE A 366 8.85 -29.32 3.96
N PRO A 367 8.11 -29.33 5.09
CA PRO A 367 8.72 -29.39 6.42
C PRO A 367 9.58 -30.64 6.69
N THR A 368 9.34 -31.72 5.94
CA THR A 368 10.05 -33.00 6.03
C THR A 368 10.94 -33.31 4.82
N ALA A 369 11.00 -32.39 3.84
CA ALA A 369 11.80 -32.56 2.64
C ALA A 369 13.30 -32.39 2.94
N GLU A 370 14.09 -33.40 2.57
CA GLU A 370 15.56 -33.36 2.61
C GLU A 370 16.13 -32.77 1.33
N GLN A 371 15.55 -33.15 0.18
CA GLN A 371 15.89 -32.64 -1.16
C GLN A 371 14.62 -32.50 -1.99
N ILE A 372 14.61 -31.51 -2.89
CA ILE A 372 13.53 -31.28 -3.84
C ILE A 372 14.16 -31.10 -5.21
N GLU A 373 13.58 -31.72 -6.23
CA GLU A 373 13.88 -31.48 -7.64
C GLU A 373 12.59 -31.07 -8.37
N VAL A 374 12.72 -30.20 -9.36
CA VAL A 374 11.62 -29.83 -10.26
C VAL A 374 11.93 -30.30 -11.67
N GLN A 375 10.89 -30.79 -12.37
CA GLN A 375 10.99 -31.15 -13.77
C GLN A 375 10.95 -29.90 -14.64
N ILE A 376 12.05 -29.63 -15.35
CA ILE A 376 12.14 -28.63 -16.41
C ILE A 376 11.71 -29.27 -17.73
N ARG A 377 10.79 -28.59 -18.42
CA ARG A 377 10.22 -29.03 -19.70
C ARG A 377 11.12 -28.61 -20.86
N ALA A 378 11.03 -29.32 -21.98
CA ALA A 378 11.65 -28.94 -23.25
C ALA A 378 11.14 -27.59 -23.79
N THR A 379 9.89 -27.26 -23.47
CA THR A 379 9.20 -26.04 -23.90
C THR A 379 9.48 -24.87 -22.96
N ALA A 380 8.74 -23.77 -23.11
CA ALA A 380 8.87 -22.62 -22.22
C ALA A 380 8.50 -22.98 -20.78
N ASN A 381 9.37 -22.59 -19.84
CA ASN A 381 9.16 -22.72 -18.40
C ASN A 381 9.01 -21.33 -17.77
N PRO A 382 8.30 -21.20 -16.64
CA PRO A 382 8.04 -19.93 -15.96
C PRO A 382 9.21 -19.54 -15.07
N PHE A 383 10.37 -19.28 -15.68
CA PHE A 383 11.54 -18.81 -14.95
C PHE A 383 11.34 -17.39 -14.43
N ILE A 384 11.84 -17.13 -13.22
CA ILE A 384 11.81 -15.85 -12.53
C ILE A 384 13.22 -15.51 -12.03
N GLY A 385 13.66 -14.29 -12.28
CA GLY A 385 14.91 -13.75 -11.77
C GLY A 385 14.64 -12.72 -10.68
N ILE A 386 15.30 -12.86 -9.52
CA ILE A 386 15.24 -11.87 -8.43
C ILE A 386 16.35 -10.84 -8.67
N THR A 387 16.02 -9.56 -8.51
CA THR A 387 16.94 -8.43 -8.73
C THR A 387 17.05 -7.61 -7.45
N THR A 388 18.17 -6.90 -7.29
CA THR A 388 18.40 -5.97 -6.18
C THR A 388 19.16 -4.73 -6.65
N ALA A 389 19.33 -3.75 -5.76
CA ALA A 389 20.09 -2.55 -6.06
C ALA A 389 21.59 -2.89 -6.12
N VAL A 390 22.34 -2.20 -6.97
CA VAL A 390 23.80 -2.27 -6.93
C VAL A 390 24.31 -1.65 -5.63
N ASN A 391 23.73 -0.51 -5.23
CA ASN A 391 24.08 0.18 -4.00
C ASN A 391 23.31 -0.41 -2.81
N GLU A 392 24.03 -0.85 -1.77
CA GLU A 392 23.42 -1.48 -0.58
C GLU A 392 22.54 -0.51 0.21
N ASP A 393 22.97 0.75 0.33
CA ASP A 393 22.23 1.82 1.02
C ASP A 393 21.21 2.52 0.12
N ALA A 394 20.78 1.88 -0.98
CA ALA A 394 19.83 2.47 -1.90
C ALA A 394 18.50 2.81 -1.19
N PRO A 395 17.97 4.02 -1.39
CA PRO A 395 16.68 4.39 -0.81
C PRO A 395 15.54 3.57 -1.43
N ARG A 396 14.44 3.47 -0.69
CA ARG A 396 13.26 2.69 -1.10
C ARG A 396 12.67 3.17 -2.42
N LEU A 397 12.74 2.30 -3.43
CA LEU A 397 12.15 2.51 -4.75
C LEU A 397 10.78 1.82 -4.91
N PHE A 398 10.60 0.66 -4.29
CA PHE A 398 9.41 -0.19 -4.43
C PHE A 398 8.36 0.05 -3.35
N GLN A 399 7.20 -0.58 -3.52
CA GLN A 399 6.09 -0.50 -2.57
C GLN A 399 6.35 -1.14 -1.21
N TRP A 400 7.41 -1.93 -1.05
CA TRP A 400 7.87 -2.57 0.19
C TRP A 400 9.22 -1.99 0.65
N ASP A 401 9.65 -2.36 1.87
CA ASP A 401 10.77 -1.73 2.58
C ASP A 401 12.12 -2.46 2.41
N HIS A 402 12.39 -2.97 1.20
CA HIS A 402 13.69 -3.57 0.81
C HIS A 402 13.96 -3.38 -0.69
N PRO A 403 15.23 -3.47 -1.15
CA PRO A 403 15.60 -3.13 -2.53
C PRO A 403 15.33 -4.24 -3.55
N PHE A 404 14.78 -5.39 -3.14
CA PHE A 404 14.62 -6.55 -4.02
C PHE A 404 13.33 -6.49 -4.84
N SER A 405 13.37 -6.92 -6.10
CA SER A 405 12.22 -7.12 -6.97
C SER A 405 12.45 -8.34 -7.86
N TRP A 406 11.65 -8.53 -8.90
CA TRP A 406 11.80 -9.65 -9.82
C TRP A 406 11.43 -9.26 -11.24
N TYR A 407 11.82 -10.11 -12.20
CA TYR A 407 11.29 -10.09 -13.56
C TYR A 407 10.94 -11.50 -14.02
N VAL A 408 10.06 -11.56 -15.02
CA VAL A 408 9.72 -12.77 -15.77
C VAL A 408 9.68 -12.43 -17.26
N TRP A 409 9.93 -13.42 -18.10
CA TRP A 409 9.70 -13.29 -19.54
C TRP A 409 8.27 -13.69 -19.88
N SER A 410 7.54 -12.82 -20.59
CA SER A 410 6.17 -13.09 -21.02
C SER A 410 6.13 -14.36 -21.88
N GLY A 411 5.31 -15.34 -21.49
CA GLY A 411 5.24 -16.64 -22.16
C GLY A 411 6.27 -17.68 -21.69
N GLY A 412 7.15 -17.34 -20.74
CA GLY A 412 8.19 -18.22 -20.21
C GLY A 412 9.47 -18.21 -21.05
N SER A 413 10.37 -19.15 -20.77
CA SER A 413 11.65 -19.30 -21.50
C SER A 413 12.12 -20.75 -21.53
N PRO A 414 12.81 -21.20 -22.59
CA PRO A 414 13.49 -22.50 -22.61
C PRO A 414 14.62 -22.56 -21.59
N ALA A 415 14.95 -23.77 -21.12
CA ALA A 415 15.97 -24.02 -20.09
C ALA A 415 17.34 -23.41 -20.40
N ALA A 416 17.77 -23.47 -21.66
CA ALA A 416 19.08 -22.97 -22.10
C ALA A 416 19.26 -21.46 -21.89
N GLN A 417 18.17 -20.67 -21.90
CA GLN A 417 18.23 -19.23 -21.61
C GLN A 417 18.50 -18.92 -20.13
N PHE A 418 18.44 -19.94 -19.29
CA PHE A 418 18.79 -19.88 -17.87
C PHE A 418 19.97 -20.80 -17.51
N GLY A 419 20.77 -21.21 -18.50
CA GLY A 419 21.95 -22.06 -18.28
C GLY A 419 21.62 -23.49 -17.86
N LEU A 420 20.37 -23.93 -18.04
CA LEU A 420 19.89 -25.25 -17.65
C LEU A 420 19.62 -26.14 -18.87
N SER A 421 19.50 -27.44 -18.62
CA SER A 421 18.98 -28.43 -19.58
C SER A 421 17.59 -28.89 -19.16
N GLU A 422 16.86 -29.51 -20.09
CA GLU A 422 15.63 -30.23 -19.74
C GLU A 422 15.92 -31.40 -18.79
N GLY A 423 14.96 -31.76 -17.95
CA GLY A 423 15.14 -32.83 -16.96
C GLY A 423 14.86 -32.39 -15.53
N TRP A 424 15.30 -33.21 -14.58
CA TRP A 424 15.18 -32.90 -13.15
C TRP A 424 16.31 -31.98 -12.73
N VAL A 425 15.95 -30.84 -12.15
CA VAL A 425 16.90 -29.86 -11.61
C VAL A 425 16.68 -29.71 -10.12
N SER A 426 17.77 -29.77 -9.35
CA SER A 426 17.71 -29.61 -7.90
C SER A 426 17.28 -28.21 -7.50
N VAL A 427 16.40 -28.13 -6.49
CA VAL A 427 15.97 -26.89 -5.86
C VAL A 427 16.95 -26.57 -4.74
N ALA A 428 17.71 -25.47 -4.90
CA ALA A 428 18.68 -24.97 -3.94
C ALA A 428 18.01 -24.33 -2.71
N GLY A 429 16.81 -23.78 -2.89
CA GLY A 429 16.01 -23.21 -1.81
C GLY A 429 14.65 -22.75 -2.28
N ILE A 430 13.78 -22.42 -1.33
CA ILE A 430 12.44 -21.89 -1.60
C ILE A 430 12.33 -20.53 -0.95
N THR A 431 11.76 -19.56 -1.67
CA THR A 431 11.44 -18.24 -1.16
C THR A 431 10.03 -17.81 -1.60
N ARG A 432 9.46 -16.79 -0.96
CA ARG A 432 8.25 -16.12 -1.47
C ARG A 432 8.64 -15.05 -2.49
N LEU A 433 7.66 -14.47 -3.19
CA LEU A 433 7.92 -13.27 -3.98
C LEU A 433 8.48 -12.16 -3.08
N PRO A 434 9.41 -11.31 -3.58
CA PRO A 434 9.95 -10.19 -2.82
C PRO A 434 8.87 -9.33 -2.14
N ALA A 435 7.75 -9.04 -2.82
CA ALA A 435 6.65 -8.27 -2.24
C ALA A 435 5.99 -8.89 -0.99
N ARG A 436 6.24 -10.17 -0.69
CA ARG A 436 5.64 -10.95 0.41
C ARG A 436 6.63 -11.35 1.49
N TRP A 437 7.87 -10.85 1.46
CA TRP A 437 8.87 -11.20 2.49
C TRP A 437 8.53 -10.60 3.86
N ASP A 438 8.05 -9.35 3.88
CA ASP A 438 7.67 -8.64 5.12
C ASP A 438 6.13 -8.53 5.29
N ASP A 439 5.36 -9.32 4.53
CA ASP A 439 3.90 -9.25 4.53
C ASP A 439 3.24 -10.63 4.45
N ASP A 440 2.86 -11.13 5.62
CA ASP A 440 2.00 -12.30 5.77
C ASP A 440 0.50 -11.96 5.64
N GLY A 441 0.15 -10.69 5.47
CA GLY A 441 -1.21 -10.21 5.32
C GLY A 441 -1.63 -9.95 3.88
N GLU A 442 -2.58 -9.02 3.72
CA GLU A 442 -3.23 -8.68 2.45
C GLU A 442 -2.59 -7.48 1.73
N ARG A 443 -1.60 -6.81 2.35
CA ARG A 443 -1.08 -5.51 1.89
C ARG A 443 -0.55 -5.57 0.45
N PHE A 444 0.16 -6.64 0.11
CA PHE A 444 0.75 -6.83 -1.22
C PHE A 444 0.24 -8.07 -1.97
N LYS A 445 -0.89 -8.63 -1.56
CA LYS A 445 -1.48 -9.81 -2.23
C LYS A 445 -1.83 -9.54 -3.70
N HIS A 446 -2.22 -8.30 -4.02
CA HIS A 446 -2.44 -7.84 -5.39
C HIS A 446 -1.18 -7.91 -6.28
N GLN A 447 0.03 -8.10 -5.72
CA GLN A 447 1.25 -8.35 -6.49
C GLN A 447 1.42 -9.82 -6.91
N GLY A 448 0.56 -10.70 -6.38
CA GLY A 448 0.61 -12.16 -6.52
C GLY A 448 0.93 -12.84 -5.20
N ASP A 449 0.47 -14.08 -5.05
CA ASP A 449 0.87 -15.00 -3.98
C ASP A 449 1.49 -16.26 -4.60
N GLY A 450 2.46 -16.87 -3.93
CA GLY A 450 3.29 -17.89 -4.56
C GLY A 450 4.56 -18.24 -3.82
N ILE A 451 5.24 -19.26 -4.33
CA ILE A 451 6.63 -19.56 -3.99
C ILE A 451 7.50 -19.56 -5.24
N ILE A 452 8.79 -19.27 -5.05
CA ILE A 452 9.83 -19.41 -6.05
C ILE A 452 10.72 -20.57 -5.65
N LEU A 453 10.83 -21.58 -6.52
CA LEU A 453 11.78 -22.67 -6.38
C LEU A 453 13.12 -22.22 -6.96
N LEU A 454 14.05 -21.74 -6.13
CA LEU A 454 15.38 -21.32 -6.56
C LEU A 454 16.17 -22.55 -7.01
N LEU A 455 16.72 -22.51 -8.22
CA LEU A 455 17.33 -23.67 -8.87
C LEU A 455 18.85 -23.66 -8.74
N ASP A 456 19.42 -24.84 -8.53
CA ASP A 456 20.87 -25.02 -8.58
C ASP A 456 21.39 -24.80 -10.01
N GLY A 457 22.50 -24.08 -10.15
CA GLY A 457 23.14 -23.78 -11.44
C GLY A 457 22.40 -22.81 -12.37
N ALA A 458 21.22 -22.31 -12.02
CA ALA A 458 20.46 -21.41 -12.90
C ALA A 458 21.09 -20.01 -13.01
N ARG A 459 21.21 -19.51 -14.25
CA ARG A 459 21.87 -18.24 -14.62
C ARG A 459 21.19 -17.65 -15.85
N GLU A 460 20.69 -16.41 -15.77
CA GLU A 460 20.19 -15.72 -16.97
C GLU A 460 21.33 -15.51 -17.98
N THR A 461 21.10 -15.90 -19.23
CA THR A 461 22.11 -15.79 -20.30
C THR A 461 21.86 -14.61 -21.24
N ARG A 462 20.73 -13.93 -21.11
CA ARG A 462 20.38 -12.77 -21.95
C ARG A 462 20.72 -11.46 -21.27
N ASN A 463 20.83 -10.41 -22.08
CA ASN A 463 20.83 -9.05 -21.57
C ASN A 463 19.43 -8.68 -21.07
N VAL A 464 19.35 -8.29 -19.80
CA VAL A 464 18.13 -7.82 -19.16
C VAL A 464 18.28 -6.34 -18.87
N GLY A 465 17.20 -5.57 -19.06
CA GLY A 465 17.12 -4.20 -18.58
C GLY A 465 17.18 -4.13 -17.05
N ALA A 466 17.05 -2.94 -16.46
CA ALA A 466 17.06 -2.81 -15.00
C ALA A 466 15.89 -3.52 -14.28
N ALA A 467 14.89 -4.04 -15.01
CA ALA A 467 13.69 -4.66 -14.46
C ALA A 467 12.93 -3.78 -13.46
N LEU A 468 12.90 -2.46 -13.71
CA LEU A 468 12.12 -1.50 -12.93
C LEU A 468 10.73 -1.36 -13.54
N PHE A 469 9.80 -2.18 -13.06
CA PHE A 469 8.43 -2.17 -13.54
C PHE A 469 7.60 -1.09 -12.83
N PRO A 470 6.86 -0.23 -13.56
CA PRO A 470 6.00 0.80 -12.99
C PRO A 470 5.02 0.32 -11.92
N SER A 471 4.50 -0.90 -12.07
CA SER A 471 3.54 -1.53 -11.16
C SER A 471 4.11 -1.89 -9.80
N LEU A 472 5.44 -1.93 -9.65
CA LEU A 472 6.14 -2.24 -8.41
C LEU A 472 6.65 -0.99 -7.69
N LEU A 473 6.70 0.15 -8.37
CA LEU A 473 7.17 1.43 -7.82
C LEU A 473 6.19 1.98 -6.78
N ARG A 474 6.72 2.69 -5.78
CA ARG A 474 5.91 3.43 -4.79
C ARG A 474 5.06 4.54 -5.43
N ALA A 475 3.99 4.92 -4.74
CA ALA A 475 2.94 5.80 -5.25
C ALA A 475 3.47 7.18 -5.70
N GLU A 476 4.47 7.73 -5.02
CA GLU A 476 5.08 9.03 -5.33
C GLU A 476 5.72 9.07 -6.72
N LEU A 477 6.04 7.91 -7.30
CA LEU A 477 6.66 7.80 -8.62
C LEU A 477 5.65 7.61 -9.76
N HIS A 478 4.35 7.56 -9.46
CA HIS A 478 3.31 7.34 -10.47
C HIS A 478 3.39 8.34 -11.64
N GLY A 479 3.64 9.62 -11.33
CA GLY A 479 3.74 10.69 -12.34
C GLY A 479 4.95 10.59 -13.27
N VAL A 480 5.94 9.74 -12.95
CA VAL A 480 7.21 9.64 -13.69
C VAL A 480 7.51 8.21 -14.17
N ARG A 481 6.52 7.32 -14.11
CA ARG A 481 6.62 5.91 -14.51
C ARG A 481 7.15 5.69 -15.93
N ALA A 482 6.73 6.52 -16.88
CA ALA A 482 7.18 6.43 -18.27
C ALA A 482 8.70 6.65 -18.40
N THR A 483 9.23 7.62 -17.66
CA THR A 483 10.67 7.90 -17.65
C THR A 483 11.45 6.78 -16.96
N VAL A 484 10.94 6.25 -15.84
CA VAL A 484 11.59 5.13 -15.12
C VAL A 484 11.63 3.86 -15.97
N GLU A 485 10.53 3.53 -16.65
CA GLU A 485 10.49 2.36 -17.54
C GLU A 485 11.37 2.55 -18.78
N ALA A 486 11.38 3.74 -19.38
CA ALA A 486 12.28 4.05 -20.49
C ALA A 486 13.76 3.91 -20.07
N HIS A 487 14.13 4.43 -18.89
CA HIS A 487 15.45 4.22 -18.30
C HIS A 487 15.75 2.73 -18.11
N SER A 488 14.81 1.98 -17.52
CA SER A 488 14.96 0.55 -17.27
C SER A 488 15.23 -0.26 -18.54
N ASN A 489 14.61 0.12 -19.65
CA ASN A 489 14.80 -0.55 -20.94
C ASN A 489 16.10 -0.14 -21.63
N ALA A 490 16.65 1.05 -21.31
CA ALA A 490 17.85 1.59 -21.96
C ALA A 490 19.16 1.14 -21.30
N VAL A 491 19.13 0.73 -20.03
CA VAL A 491 20.30 0.25 -19.30
C VAL A 491 20.38 -1.27 -19.29
N THR A 492 21.56 -1.83 -19.05
CA THR A 492 21.74 -3.28 -18.84
C THR A 492 21.97 -3.56 -17.36
N MET A 493 21.31 -4.60 -16.85
CA MET A 493 21.46 -5.06 -15.47
C MET A 493 22.90 -5.53 -15.22
N ALA A 494 23.47 -5.13 -14.08
CA ALA A 494 24.78 -5.61 -13.65
C ALA A 494 24.69 -7.01 -13.04
N GLY A 495 25.84 -7.66 -12.86
CA GLY A 495 25.94 -8.88 -12.07
C GLY A 495 25.28 -10.12 -12.66
N LEU A 496 25.11 -10.21 -13.98
CA LEU A 496 24.47 -11.36 -14.65
C LEU A 496 25.25 -12.67 -14.39
N ALA A 497 26.58 -12.62 -14.35
CA ALA A 497 27.43 -13.79 -14.14
C ALA A 497 27.35 -14.32 -12.69
N GLU A 498 27.27 -13.41 -11.72
CA GLU A 498 27.18 -13.72 -10.29
C GLU A 498 25.75 -13.99 -9.83
N GLY A 499 24.76 -13.54 -10.60
CA GLY A 499 23.33 -13.64 -10.32
C GLY A 499 22.83 -15.07 -10.22
N SER A 500 22.56 -15.52 -9.00
CA SER A 500 22.17 -16.91 -8.71
C SER A 500 20.77 -17.07 -8.11
N ALA A 501 20.07 -15.98 -7.83
CA ALA A 501 18.67 -16.02 -7.38
C ALA A 501 17.70 -16.14 -8.56
N VAL A 502 17.77 -17.28 -9.26
CA VAL A 502 16.89 -17.64 -10.39
C VAL A 502 16.10 -18.89 -10.02
N GLY A 503 14.81 -18.92 -10.36
CA GLY A 503 13.95 -20.02 -9.99
C GLY A 503 12.76 -20.28 -10.92
N ILE A 504 11.90 -21.21 -10.51
CA ILE A 504 10.58 -21.46 -11.09
C ILE A 504 9.51 -20.75 -10.26
N ASP A 505 8.66 -19.99 -10.94
CA ASP A 505 7.59 -19.18 -10.37
C ASP A 505 6.31 -19.99 -10.22
N LEU A 506 6.04 -20.48 -9.00
CA LEU A 506 4.79 -21.18 -8.66
C LEU A 506 3.84 -20.22 -7.94
N ARG A 507 3.32 -19.23 -8.68
CA ARG A 507 2.32 -18.27 -8.19
C ARG A 507 0.89 -18.72 -8.47
N ASP A 508 -0.04 -18.26 -7.65
CA ASP A 508 -1.47 -18.40 -7.88
C ASP A 508 -1.87 -17.88 -9.27
N GLN A 509 -2.75 -18.63 -9.94
CA GLN A 509 -3.13 -18.47 -11.35
C GLN A 509 -1.95 -18.32 -12.34
N GLY A 510 -0.75 -18.77 -11.95
CA GLY A 510 0.43 -18.79 -12.79
C GLY A 510 0.38 -19.86 -13.88
N ASN A 511 1.17 -19.69 -14.93
CA ASN A 511 1.28 -20.64 -16.05
C ASN A 511 2.21 -21.84 -15.75
N ALA A 512 2.65 -22.00 -14.51
CA ALA A 512 3.54 -23.07 -14.10
C ALA A 512 2.84 -24.42 -13.90
N TYR A 513 1.54 -24.38 -13.62
CA TYR A 513 0.77 -25.57 -13.33
C TYR A 513 0.39 -26.36 -14.60
N PRO A 514 0.32 -27.70 -14.53
CA PRO A 514 0.76 -28.52 -13.41
C PRO A 514 2.30 -28.61 -13.32
N ALA A 515 2.88 -28.52 -12.12
CA ALA A 515 4.32 -28.65 -11.90
C ALA A 515 4.68 -30.04 -11.35
N SER A 516 5.70 -30.69 -11.89
CA SER A 516 6.16 -32.01 -11.41
C SER A 516 7.37 -31.86 -10.50
N LEU A 517 7.27 -32.38 -9.29
CA LEU A 517 8.30 -32.33 -8.26
C LEU A 517 8.71 -33.74 -7.82
N ARG A 518 9.98 -33.92 -7.47
CA ARG A 518 10.47 -35.09 -6.73
C ARG A 518 10.97 -34.62 -5.38
N VAL A 519 10.60 -35.35 -4.33
CA VAL A 519 11.04 -35.04 -2.97
C VAL A 519 11.71 -36.25 -2.38
N VAL A 520 12.87 -36.04 -1.78
CA VAL A 520 13.52 -37.02 -0.92
C VAL A 520 13.16 -36.69 0.53
N SER A 521 12.57 -37.64 1.24
CA SER A 521 12.28 -37.56 2.68
C SER A 521 12.58 -38.89 3.33
N ASN A 522 13.35 -38.89 4.43
CA ASN A 522 13.75 -40.09 5.15
C ASN A 522 14.42 -41.13 4.22
N GLY A 523 15.19 -40.68 3.22
CA GLY A 523 15.83 -41.53 2.21
C GLY A 523 14.91 -42.14 1.15
N TRP A 524 13.61 -41.79 1.12
CA TRP A 524 12.66 -42.22 0.09
C TRP A 524 12.40 -41.10 -0.91
N THR A 525 12.41 -41.43 -2.21
CA THR A 525 12.03 -40.49 -3.27
C THR A 525 10.56 -40.70 -3.63
N GLN A 526 9.77 -39.63 -3.60
CA GLN A 526 8.37 -39.62 -4.04
C GLN A 526 8.15 -38.52 -5.06
N ALA A 527 7.44 -38.84 -6.15
CA ALA A 527 7.01 -37.88 -7.15
C ALA A 527 5.68 -37.22 -6.77
N TYR A 528 5.53 -35.94 -7.07
CA TYR A 528 4.35 -35.13 -6.82
C TYR A 528 3.97 -34.36 -8.08
N THR A 529 2.68 -34.23 -8.32
CA THR A 529 2.12 -33.32 -9.33
C THR A 529 1.38 -32.22 -8.61
N ILE A 530 1.89 -30.99 -8.71
CA ILE A 530 1.23 -29.81 -8.20
C ILE A 530 0.31 -29.27 -9.27
N ASP A 531 -0.99 -29.48 -9.12
CA ASP A 531 -1.99 -29.19 -10.14
C ASP A 531 -2.50 -27.75 -10.13
N ARG A 532 -2.49 -27.09 -8.96
CA ARG A 532 -2.91 -25.70 -8.77
C ARG A 532 -2.41 -25.13 -7.43
N TRP A 533 -2.79 -23.89 -7.14
CA TRP A 533 -2.45 -23.18 -5.90
C TRP A 533 -3.09 -23.79 -4.64
N ASP A 534 -4.43 -23.80 -4.52
CA ASP A 534 -5.20 -24.28 -3.34
C ASP A 534 -6.08 -25.50 -3.61
#